data_AF-A0A419E6J4-F1
#
_entry.id   AF-A0A419E6J4-F1
#
_cell.length_a   1.000
_cell.length_b   1.000
_cell.length_c   1.000
_cell.angle_alpha   90.00
_cell.angle_beta   90.00
_cell.angle_gamma   90.00
#
_symmetry.space_group_name_H-M   'P 1'
#
loop_
_entity.id
_entity.type
_entity.pdbx_description
1 polymer ?
#
loop_
_entity_poly.entity_id
_entity_poly.type
_entity_poly.pdbx_seq_one_letter_code
_entity_poly.pdbx_strand_id
1 'polypeptide(L)'
;MTKKEKLEIVRWLLERNDHQRASVASRAAIVVSADALLISGATFLLDSTTSTNYLVVLQLMLIAFVCITIILLIFSLMYATAGVIHWKIIREDVARDVHQRFFCPHATVTTFKGFEEYESTFKKTSDEQLIKFALRRLWAMQNLFRSRYKTLQKAVLFLLLSVVPFLASIITSLLTRFY
;
A
#
# COMPACT_ATOMS: atom_id res chain seq x y z
N MET A 1 -12.32 -13.60 33.01
CA MET A 1 -11.42 -13.80 31.87
C MET A 1 -10.03 -14.16 32.38
N THR A 2 -9.59 -15.39 32.16
CA THR A 2 -8.31 -15.93 32.68
C THR A 2 -7.10 -15.35 31.94
N LYS A 3 -5.89 -15.45 32.53
CA LYS A 3 -4.64 -15.02 31.86
C LYS A 3 -4.41 -15.77 30.53
N LYS A 4 -4.77 -17.06 30.48
CA LYS A 4 -4.65 -17.91 29.28
C LYS A 4 -5.56 -17.39 28.16
N GLU A 5 -6.82 -17.09 28.46
CA GLU A 5 -7.76 -16.49 27.50
C GLU A 5 -7.25 -15.15 26.95
N LYS A 6 -6.66 -14.30 27.80
CA LYS A 6 -6.09 -13.01 27.35
C LYS A 6 -4.96 -13.21 26.34
N LEU A 7 -4.07 -14.17 26.61
CA LEU A 7 -2.96 -14.49 25.71
C LEU A 7 -3.46 -15.06 24.38
N GLU A 8 -4.45 -15.93 24.42
CA GLU A 8 -5.06 -16.53 23.23
C GLU A 8 -5.74 -15.47 22.34
N ILE A 9 -6.48 -14.53 22.94
CA ILE A 9 -7.05 -13.40 22.19
C ILE A 9 -5.96 -12.55 21.54
N VAL A 10 -4.89 -12.24 22.25
CA VAL A 10 -3.77 -11.46 21.70
C VAL A 10 -3.12 -12.20 20.53
N ARG A 11 -2.89 -13.51 20.66
CA ARG A 11 -2.35 -14.35 19.58
C ARG A 11 -3.26 -14.32 18.35
N TRP A 12 -4.56 -14.56 18.54
CA TRP A 12 -5.54 -14.53 17.46
C TRP A 12 -5.58 -13.16 16.76
N LEU A 13 -5.51 -12.06 17.53
CA LEU A 13 -5.50 -10.71 16.98
C LEU A 13 -4.22 -10.42 16.18
N LEU A 14 -3.07 -10.97 16.56
CA LEU A 14 -1.82 -10.87 15.81
C LEU A 14 -1.90 -11.65 14.50
N GLU A 15 -2.34 -12.91 14.54
CA GLU A 15 -2.52 -13.75 13.34
C GLU A 15 -3.50 -13.09 12.35
N ARG A 16 -4.62 -12.56 12.84
CA ARG A 16 -5.57 -11.79 12.03
C ARG A 16 -4.93 -10.56 11.38
N ASN A 17 -4.02 -9.86 12.08
CA ASN A 17 -3.34 -8.70 11.53
C ASN A 17 -2.40 -9.05 10.39
N ASP A 18 -1.67 -10.17 10.50
CA ASP A 18 -0.81 -10.66 9.42
C ASP A 18 -1.62 -11.01 8.17
N HIS A 19 -2.79 -11.64 8.32
CA HIS A 19 -3.73 -11.83 7.19
C HIS A 19 -4.19 -10.52 6.57
N GLN A 20 -4.50 -9.51 7.38
CA GLN A 20 -4.87 -8.18 6.90
C GLN A 20 -3.73 -7.50 6.13
N ARG A 21 -2.48 -7.68 6.57
CA ARG A 21 -1.29 -7.17 5.87
C ARG A 21 -1.14 -7.81 4.50
N ALA A 22 -1.29 -9.13 4.42
CA ALA A 22 -1.26 -9.85 3.15
C ALA A 22 -2.38 -9.39 2.21
N SER A 23 -3.59 -9.16 2.73
CA SER A 23 -4.71 -8.64 1.94
C SER A 23 -4.44 -7.25 1.37
N VAL A 24 -3.87 -6.34 2.15
CA VAL A 24 -3.51 -4.98 1.68
C VAL A 24 -2.43 -5.04 0.60
N ALA A 25 -1.42 -5.88 0.78
CA ALA A 25 -0.37 -6.07 -0.23
C ALA A 25 -0.92 -6.64 -1.54
N SER A 26 -1.81 -7.63 -1.46
CA SER A 26 -2.49 -8.20 -2.64
C SER A 26 -3.32 -7.14 -3.38
N ARG A 27 -4.12 -6.33 -2.65
CA ARG A 27 -4.90 -5.25 -3.26
C ARG A 27 -4.02 -4.17 -3.89
N ALA A 28 -2.92 -3.79 -3.24
CA ALA A 28 -1.96 -2.85 -3.80
C ALA A 28 -1.32 -3.39 -5.09
N ALA A 29 -0.96 -4.67 -5.11
CA ALA A 29 -0.42 -5.32 -6.31
C ALA A 29 -1.40 -5.31 -7.48
N ILE A 30 -2.70 -5.53 -7.22
CA ILE A 30 -3.76 -5.43 -8.23
C ILE A 30 -3.84 -4.00 -8.79
N VAL A 31 -3.83 -2.98 -7.93
CA VAL A 31 -3.87 -1.57 -8.36
C VAL A 31 -2.66 -1.22 -9.24
N VAL A 32 -1.45 -1.60 -8.81
CA VAL A 32 -0.22 -1.36 -9.58
C VAL A 32 -0.26 -2.08 -10.94
N SER A 33 -0.81 -3.29 -10.99
CA SER A 33 -0.95 -4.04 -12.24
C SER A 33 -1.95 -3.37 -13.19
N ALA A 34 -3.07 -2.85 -12.66
CA ALA A 34 -4.05 -2.10 -13.44
C ALA A 34 -3.47 -0.77 -13.96
N ASP A 35 -2.72 -0.05 -13.12
CA ASP A 35 -2.01 1.17 -13.53
C ASP A 35 -1.05 0.87 -14.68
N ALA A 36 -0.27 -0.21 -14.60
CA ALA A 36 0.67 -0.60 -15.65
C ALA A 36 -0.02 -0.88 -17.00
N LEU A 37 -1.18 -1.56 -16.97
CA LEU A 37 -1.99 -1.80 -18.18
C LEU A 37 -2.50 -0.50 -18.80
N LEU A 38 -3.02 0.42 -17.98
CA LEU A 38 -3.52 1.71 -18.46
C LEU A 38 -2.41 2.61 -19.00
N ILE A 39 -1.24 2.61 -18.36
CA ILE A 39 -0.06 3.31 -18.88
C ILE A 39 0.34 2.75 -20.24
N SER A 40 0.41 1.41 -20.39
CA SER A 40 0.72 0.76 -21.66
C SER A 40 -0.28 1.13 -22.76
N GLY A 41 -1.57 1.15 -22.43
CA GLY A 41 -2.62 1.59 -23.36
C GLY A 41 -2.47 3.06 -23.74
N ALA A 42 -2.19 3.92 -22.76
CA ALA A 42 -1.98 5.36 -22.98
C ALA A 42 -0.77 5.63 -23.89
N THR A 43 0.33 4.90 -23.69
CA THR A 43 1.52 5.02 -24.56
C THR A 43 1.23 4.56 -25.99
N PHE A 44 0.43 3.49 -26.16
CA PHE A 44 0.03 3.03 -27.49
C PHE A 44 -0.86 4.05 -28.20
N LEU A 45 -1.80 4.68 -27.49
CA LEU A 45 -2.64 5.73 -28.06
C LEU A 45 -1.81 6.94 -28.50
N LEU A 46 -0.81 7.36 -27.71
CA LEU A 46 0.11 8.44 -28.10
C LEU A 46 0.91 8.10 -29.34
N ASP A 47 1.48 6.90 -29.41
CA ASP A 47 2.24 6.44 -30.58
C ASP A 47 1.37 6.43 -31.84
N SER A 48 0.17 5.86 -31.74
CA SER A 48 -0.83 5.88 -32.81
C SER A 48 -1.15 7.30 -33.26
N THR A 49 -1.22 8.28 -32.36
CA THR A 49 -1.51 9.66 -32.77
C THR A 49 -0.42 10.36 -33.56
N THR A 50 0.82 9.91 -33.44
CA THR A 50 1.95 10.52 -34.16
C THR A 50 2.02 10.04 -35.62
N SER A 51 1.43 8.88 -35.90
CA SER A 51 1.51 8.21 -37.21
C SER A 51 0.47 8.67 -38.24
N THR A 52 -0.56 9.40 -37.84
CA THR A 52 -1.76 9.63 -38.66
C THR A 52 -2.05 11.13 -38.78
N ASN A 53 -2.46 11.58 -39.97
CA ASN A 53 -2.81 12.98 -40.23
C ASN A 53 -4.21 13.29 -39.72
N TYR A 54 -4.32 13.59 -38.43
CA TYR A 54 -5.56 13.97 -37.78
C TYR A 54 -5.91 15.45 -37.99
N LEU A 55 -7.19 15.80 -37.82
CA LEU A 55 -7.58 17.18 -37.55
C LEU A 55 -6.88 17.65 -36.27
N VAL A 56 -6.16 18.77 -36.35
CA VAL A 56 -5.36 19.34 -35.24
C VAL A 56 -6.15 19.42 -33.93
N VAL A 57 -7.44 19.75 -34.01
CA VAL A 57 -8.33 19.84 -32.83
C VAL A 57 -8.51 18.49 -32.14
N LEU A 58 -8.74 17.41 -32.89
CA LEU A 58 -8.93 16.07 -32.34
C LEU A 58 -7.63 15.51 -31.76
N GLN A 59 -6.50 15.82 -32.39
CA GLN A 59 -5.18 15.46 -31.89
C GLN A 59 -4.88 16.14 -30.54
N LEU A 60 -5.15 17.45 -30.41
CA LEU A 60 -4.98 18.18 -29.15
C LEU A 60 -5.89 17.64 -28.05
N MET A 61 -7.15 17.32 -28.36
CA MET A 61 -8.08 16.70 -27.41
C MET A 61 -7.57 15.34 -26.92
N LEU A 62 -7.10 14.49 -27.83
CA LEU A 62 -6.58 13.18 -27.46
C LEU A 62 -5.35 13.28 -26.56
N ILE A 63 -4.39 14.14 -26.92
CA ILE A 63 -3.19 14.40 -26.10
C ILE A 63 -3.61 14.89 -24.71
N ALA A 64 -4.57 15.82 -24.61
CA ALA A 64 -5.06 16.32 -23.33
C ALA A 64 -5.65 15.20 -22.46
N PHE A 65 -6.50 14.33 -23.02
CA PHE A 65 -7.08 13.20 -22.28
C PHE A 65 -6.02 12.19 -21.83
N VAL A 66 -5.04 11.88 -22.67
CA VAL A 66 -3.95 10.98 -22.29
C VAL A 66 -3.10 11.59 -21.18
N CYS A 67 -2.75 12.88 -21.27
CA CYS A 67 -2.00 13.57 -20.22
C CYS A 67 -2.74 13.55 -18.87
N ILE A 68 -4.05 13.82 -18.87
CA ILE A 68 -4.89 13.74 -17.66
C ILE A 68 -4.88 12.31 -17.10
N THR A 69 -5.00 11.30 -17.96
CA THR A 69 -4.95 9.89 -17.58
C THR A 69 -3.62 9.57 -16.89
N ILE A 70 -2.48 9.94 -17.49
CA ILE A 70 -1.15 9.69 -16.92
C ILE A 70 -0.98 10.38 -15.57
N ILE A 71 -1.41 11.63 -15.43
CA ILE A 71 -1.34 12.37 -14.15
C ILE A 71 -2.12 11.62 -13.06
N LEU A 72 -3.33 11.16 -13.36
CA LEU A 72 -4.15 10.41 -12.41
C LEU A 72 -3.53 9.05 -12.04
N LEU A 73 -2.91 8.36 -13.01
CA LEU A 73 -2.18 7.12 -12.77
C LEU A 73 -0.94 7.33 -11.90
N ILE A 74 -0.21 8.43 -12.08
CA ILE A 74 0.91 8.80 -11.20
C ILE A 74 0.41 9.00 -9.77
N PHE A 75 -0.71 9.70 -9.57
CA PHE A 75 -1.30 9.86 -8.24
C PHE A 75 -1.74 8.51 -7.66
N SER A 76 -2.40 7.65 -8.44
CA SER A 76 -2.75 6.29 -8.03
C SER A 76 -1.52 5.52 -7.52
N LEU A 77 -0.45 5.51 -8.30
CA LEU A 77 0.80 4.83 -7.97
C LEU A 77 1.48 5.43 -6.72
N MET A 78 1.52 6.75 -6.60
CA MET A 78 2.05 7.43 -5.42
C MET A 78 1.30 7.02 -4.15
N TYR A 79 -0.03 6.96 -4.19
CA TYR A 79 -0.82 6.54 -3.04
C TYR A 79 -0.70 5.04 -2.75
N ALA A 80 -0.68 4.19 -3.79
CA ALA A 80 -0.47 2.76 -3.63
C ALA A 80 0.89 2.45 -2.99
N THR A 81 1.96 3.08 -3.48
CA THR A 81 3.32 2.92 -2.94
C THR A 81 3.46 3.53 -1.54
N ALA A 82 2.87 4.70 -1.27
CA ALA A 82 2.86 5.30 0.06
C ALA A 82 2.20 4.38 1.10
N GLY A 83 1.13 3.68 0.74
CA GLY A 83 0.50 2.66 1.59
C GLY A 83 1.45 1.54 1.99
N VAL A 84 2.38 1.16 1.11
CA VAL A 84 3.38 0.12 1.38
C VAL A 84 4.57 0.67 2.17
N ILE A 85 5.13 1.82 1.75
CA ILE A 85 6.39 2.40 2.23
C ILE A 85 6.29 2.97 3.65
N HIS A 86 5.11 3.38 4.13
CA HIS A 86 4.91 3.97 5.47
C HIS A 86 5.31 3.06 6.66
N TRP A 87 5.82 1.86 6.37
CA TRP A 87 6.47 0.95 7.31
C TRP A 87 7.70 1.56 8.02
N LYS A 88 8.44 2.47 7.36
CA LYS A 88 9.71 2.98 7.90
C LYS A 88 9.52 3.93 9.10
N ILE A 89 8.45 4.72 9.12
CA ILE A 89 8.22 5.75 10.16
C ILE A 89 7.77 5.14 11.48
N ILE A 90 6.91 4.11 11.44
CA ILE A 90 6.47 3.40 12.66
C ILE A 90 7.62 2.63 13.32
N ARG A 91 8.67 2.33 12.56
CA ARG A 91 9.89 1.71 13.07
C ARG A 91 10.61 2.60 14.08
N GLU A 92 10.55 3.92 13.92
CA GLU A 92 11.28 4.88 14.76
C GLU A 92 10.51 5.22 16.05
N ASP A 93 9.18 5.36 15.98
CA ASP A 93 8.37 5.65 17.17
C ASP A 93 8.21 4.44 18.12
N VAL A 94 8.17 3.22 17.58
CA VAL A 94 8.07 1.98 18.38
C VAL A 94 9.42 1.57 18.98
N ALA A 95 10.54 2.03 18.41
CA ALA A 95 11.90 1.64 18.84
C ALA A 95 12.41 2.36 20.12
N ARG A 96 11.70 3.40 20.60
CA ARG A 96 12.08 4.12 21.82
C ARG A 96 11.92 3.31 23.10
N ASP A 97 11.09 2.26 23.10
CA ASP A 97 10.87 1.39 24.25
C ASP A 97 11.61 0.05 24.04
N VAL A 98 12.65 -0.20 24.84
CA VAL A 98 13.54 -1.39 24.72
C VAL A 98 12.76 -2.69 24.76
N HIS A 99 11.60 -2.70 25.42
CA HIS A 99 10.82 -3.90 25.64
C HIS A 99 9.76 -4.19 24.57
N GLN A 100 9.49 -3.27 23.64
CA GLN A 100 8.64 -3.55 22.47
C GLN A 100 9.36 -4.35 21.37
N ARG A 101 10.65 -4.65 21.61
CA ARG A 101 11.57 -5.27 20.65
C ARG A 101 11.40 -6.77 20.53
N PHE A 102 10.73 -7.44 21.47
CA PHE A 102 10.43 -8.88 21.39
C PHE A 102 9.49 -9.26 20.24
N PHE A 103 8.60 -8.34 19.84
CA PHE A 103 7.55 -8.60 18.85
C PHE A 103 7.82 -7.93 17.49
N CYS A 104 9.05 -7.46 17.26
CA CYS A 104 9.47 -6.81 16.04
C CYS A 104 10.74 -7.51 15.50
N PRO A 105 10.63 -8.43 14.53
CA PRO A 105 11.74 -9.27 14.09
C PRO A 105 13.03 -8.49 13.80
N HIS A 106 12.92 -7.35 13.12
CA HIS A 106 14.06 -6.50 12.83
C HIS A 106 14.67 -5.89 14.10
N ALA A 107 13.85 -5.32 14.99
CA ALA A 107 14.33 -4.71 16.22
C ALA A 107 14.91 -5.76 17.18
N THR A 108 14.40 -6.98 17.17
CA THR A 108 14.95 -8.12 17.91
C THR A 108 16.38 -8.40 17.44
N VAL A 109 16.58 -8.61 16.14
CA VAL A 109 17.89 -8.95 15.56
C VAL A 109 18.90 -7.81 15.71
N THR A 110 18.47 -6.54 15.62
CA THR A 110 19.40 -5.40 15.78
C THR A 110 19.75 -5.10 17.23
N THR A 111 18.95 -5.59 18.19
CA THR A 111 19.13 -5.26 19.61
C THR A 111 19.85 -6.35 20.38
N PHE A 112 19.47 -7.60 20.16
CA PHE A 112 20.06 -8.73 20.86
C PHE A 112 21.23 -9.26 20.05
N LYS A 113 22.40 -9.41 20.68
CA LYS A 113 23.62 -9.90 20.01
C LYS A 113 23.57 -11.40 19.74
N GLY A 114 22.71 -12.13 20.45
CA GLY A 114 22.58 -13.58 20.35
C GLY A 114 21.25 -14.07 20.94
N PHE A 115 20.97 -15.36 20.70
CA PHE A 115 19.74 -16.00 21.18
C PHE A 115 19.70 -16.09 22.71
N GLU A 116 20.85 -16.29 23.36
CA GLU A 116 21.00 -16.42 24.80
C GLU A 116 20.63 -15.11 25.52
N GLU A 117 21.03 -13.97 24.95
CA GLU A 117 20.67 -12.64 25.45
C GLU A 117 19.16 -12.39 25.30
N TYR A 118 18.59 -12.76 24.15
CA TYR A 118 17.15 -12.70 23.92
C TYR A 118 16.36 -13.55 24.92
N GLU A 119 16.75 -14.83 25.09
CA GLU A 119 16.07 -15.78 25.97
C GLU A 119 16.15 -15.33 27.43
N SER A 120 17.34 -14.91 27.88
CA SER A 120 17.53 -14.45 29.27
C SER A 120 16.73 -13.18 29.57
N THR A 121 16.63 -12.24 28.63
CA THR A 121 15.82 -11.03 28.78
C THR A 121 14.33 -11.36 28.74
N PHE A 122 13.92 -12.30 27.88
CA PHE A 122 12.54 -12.77 27.80
C PHE A 122 12.09 -13.41 29.12
N LYS A 123 12.89 -14.33 29.68
CA LYS A 123 12.62 -15.00 30.98
C LYS A 123 12.55 -14.03 32.17
N LYS A 124 13.28 -12.91 32.12
CA LYS A 124 13.27 -11.88 33.18
C LYS A 124 12.07 -10.93 33.09
N THR A 125 11.38 -10.89 31.96
CA THR A 125 10.25 -9.98 31.73
C THR A 125 8.97 -10.57 32.34
N SER A 126 8.18 -9.78 33.06
CA SER A 126 6.94 -10.28 33.67
C SER A 126 5.83 -10.47 32.62
N ASP A 127 4.93 -11.43 32.86
CA ASP A 127 3.77 -11.68 32.00
C ASP A 127 2.95 -10.41 31.73
N GLU A 128 2.77 -9.57 32.75
CA GLU A 128 2.00 -8.33 32.63
C GLU A 128 2.67 -7.32 31.69
N GLN A 129 4.00 -7.25 31.73
CA GLN A 129 4.78 -6.44 30.80
C GLN A 129 4.64 -6.98 29.37
N LEU A 130 4.79 -8.30 29.17
CA LEU A 130 4.63 -8.93 27.86
C LEU A 130 3.25 -8.66 27.24
N ILE A 131 2.17 -8.81 28.04
CA ILE A 131 0.81 -8.50 27.60
C ILE A 131 0.66 -7.03 27.23
N LYS A 132 1.18 -6.12 28.06
CA LYS A 132 1.15 -4.67 27.80
C LYS A 132 1.86 -4.32 26.48
N PHE A 133 3.00 -4.94 26.19
CA PHE A 133 3.72 -4.72 24.94
C PHE A 133 2.97 -5.28 23.74
N ALA A 134 2.41 -6.48 23.86
CA ALA A 134 1.61 -7.08 22.79
C ALA A 134 0.37 -6.23 22.45
N LEU A 135 -0.32 -5.69 23.46
CA LEU A 135 -1.46 -4.79 23.26
C LEU A 135 -1.06 -3.47 22.59
N ARG A 136 0.05 -2.84 23.03
CA ARG A 136 0.58 -1.64 22.38
C ARG A 136 0.93 -1.90 20.92
N ARG A 137 1.56 -3.04 20.64
CA ARG A 137 1.91 -3.44 19.27
C ARG A 137 0.66 -3.66 18.43
N LEU A 138 -0.33 -4.35 18.96
CA LEU A 138 -1.59 -4.58 18.28
C LEU A 138 -2.29 -3.26 17.94
N TRP A 139 -2.37 -2.33 18.89
CA TRP A 139 -2.93 -1.00 18.67
C TRP A 139 -2.20 -0.23 17.56
N ALA A 140 -0.86 -0.23 17.59
CA ALA A 140 -0.05 0.39 16.55
C ALA A 140 -0.30 -0.24 15.17
N MET A 141 -0.38 -1.58 15.10
CA MET A 141 -0.67 -2.28 13.86
C MET A 141 -2.08 -2.00 13.34
N GLN A 142 -3.09 -1.91 14.21
CA GLN A 142 -4.46 -1.56 13.83
C GLN A 142 -4.53 -0.13 13.26
N ASN A 143 -3.87 0.83 13.90
CA ASN A 143 -3.80 2.20 13.39
C ASN A 143 -3.07 2.29 12.05
N LEU A 144 -1.98 1.54 11.89
CA LEU A 144 -1.28 1.43 10.62
C LEU A 144 -2.18 0.84 9.53
N PHE A 145 -2.89 -0.25 9.82
CA PHE A 145 -3.82 -0.85 8.87
C PHE A 145 -4.91 0.15 8.45
N ARG A 146 -5.51 0.85 9.41
CA ARG A 146 -6.53 1.89 9.12
C ARG A 146 -5.99 2.98 8.21
N SER A 147 -4.77 3.45 8.47
CA SER A 147 -4.11 4.47 7.64
C SER A 147 -3.87 3.94 6.21
N ARG A 148 -3.26 2.75 6.08
CA ARG A 148 -2.98 2.11 4.79
C ARG A 148 -4.23 1.87 3.98
N TYR A 149 -5.29 1.44 4.63
CA TYR A 149 -6.56 1.18 3.97
C TYR A 149 -7.14 2.47 3.37
N LYS A 150 -7.11 3.59 4.11
CA LYS A 150 -7.53 4.90 3.58
C LYS A 150 -6.67 5.36 2.42
N THR A 151 -5.35 5.18 2.49
CA THR A 151 -4.44 5.54 1.39
C THR A 151 -4.71 4.68 0.15
N LEU A 152 -4.94 3.38 0.33
CA LEU A 152 -5.27 2.47 -0.76
C LEU A 152 -6.64 2.79 -1.38
N GLN A 153 -7.63 3.19 -0.58
CA GLN A 153 -8.92 3.67 -1.10
C GLN A 153 -8.74 4.89 -2.02
N LYS A 154 -7.83 5.81 -1.66
CA LYS A 154 -7.49 6.94 -2.54
C LYS A 154 -6.84 6.48 -3.83
N ALA A 155 -5.88 5.55 -3.76
CA ALA A 155 -5.25 4.99 -4.96
C ALA A 155 -6.30 4.38 -5.91
N VAL A 156 -7.20 3.55 -5.39
CA VAL A 156 -8.31 2.97 -6.17
C VAL A 156 -9.22 4.06 -6.76
N LEU A 157 -9.50 5.13 -6.02
CA LEU A 157 -10.30 6.25 -6.53
C LEU A 157 -9.62 6.93 -7.72
N PHE A 158 -8.32 7.21 -7.63
CA PHE A 158 -7.57 7.82 -8.74
C PHE A 158 -7.47 6.89 -9.95
N LEU A 159 -7.27 5.59 -9.73
CA LEU A 159 -7.32 4.58 -10.78
C LEU A 159 -8.68 4.61 -11.49
N LEU A 160 -9.80 4.55 -10.76
CA LEU A 160 -11.14 4.60 -11.34
C LEU A 160 -11.39 5.93 -12.09
N LEU A 161 -10.93 7.05 -11.54
CA LEU A 161 -11.06 8.35 -12.20
C LEU A 161 -10.23 8.43 -13.48
N SER A 162 -9.09 7.73 -13.56
CA SER A 162 -8.24 7.69 -14.76
C SER A 162 -8.86 6.90 -15.92
N VAL A 163 -9.76 5.95 -15.63
CA VAL A 163 -10.45 5.16 -16.66
C VAL A 163 -11.35 6.04 -17.53
N VAL A 164 -11.97 7.09 -16.97
CA VAL A 164 -12.88 7.99 -17.70
C VAL A 164 -12.18 8.73 -18.86
N PRO A 165 -11.10 9.52 -18.64
CA PRO A 165 -10.37 10.17 -19.71
C PRO A 165 -9.69 9.17 -20.65
N PHE A 166 -9.29 7.99 -20.16
CA PHE A 166 -8.74 6.93 -21.00
C PHE A 166 -9.77 6.37 -21.99
N LEU A 167 -11.01 6.13 -21.55
CA LEU A 167 -12.08 5.71 -22.47
C LEU A 167 -12.42 6.83 -23.47
N ALA A 168 -12.42 8.09 -23.02
CA ALA A 168 -12.62 9.23 -23.91
C ALA A 168 -11.52 9.34 -24.99
N SER A 169 -10.26 9.06 -24.66
CA SER A 169 -9.16 9.06 -25.65
C SER A 169 -9.29 7.92 -26.65
N ILE A 170 -9.74 6.72 -26.23
CA ILE A 170 -10.05 5.62 -27.14
C ILE A 170 -11.17 5.99 -28.11
N ILE A 171 -12.28 6.54 -27.60
CA ILE A 171 -13.42 6.95 -28.44
C ILE A 171 -12.97 8.01 -29.45
N THR A 172 -12.21 9.01 -29.00
CA THR A 172 -11.66 10.06 -29.88
C THR A 172 -10.78 9.45 -30.96
N SER A 173 -9.88 8.52 -30.60
CA SER A 173 -9.00 7.82 -31.55
C SER A 173 -9.79 7.00 -32.59
N LEU A 174 -10.87 6.34 -32.18
CA LEU A 174 -11.73 5.59 -33.09
C LEU A 174 -12.46 6.53 -34.05
N LEU A 175 -13.07 7.61 -33.55
CA LEU A 175 -13.76 8.59 -34.40
C LEU A 175 -12.81 9.20 -35.43
N THR A 176 -11.59 9.51 -35.03
CA THR A 176 -10.57 10.03 -35.95
C THR A 176 -10.12 9.06 -37.04
N ARG A 177 -10.39 7.76 -36.90
CA ARG A 177 -10.04 6.76 -37.91
C ARG A 177 -11.12 6.59 -38.98
N PHE A 178 -12.36 7.00 -38.69
CA PHE A 178 -13.49 6.87 -39.61
C PHE A 178 -13.76 8.14 -40.43
N TYR A 179 -13.21 9.28 -40.02
CA TYR A 179 -13.28 10.57 -40.73
C TYR A 179 -11.93 10.89 -41.38
#